data_AF-A0A0F9HPA5-F1
#
_entry.id   AF-A0A0F9HPA5-F1
#
_cell.length_a   1.000
_cell.length_b   1.000
_cell.length_c   1.000
_cell.angle_alpha   90.00
_cell.angle_beta   90.00
_cell.angle_gamma   90.00
#
_symmetry.space_group_name_H-M   'P 1'
#
loop_
_entity.id
_entity.type
_entity.pdbx_description
1 polymer ?
#
loop_
_entity_poly.entity_id
_entity_poly.type
_entity_poly.pdbx_seq_one_letter_code
_entity_poly.pdbx_strand_id
1 'polypeptide(L)'
;MGIDTAKVEVTLGDLNALQDKKRAAEQELADAKTLITELELRGDDSVEKKLSDALNAAIIVVQFAVANLEPLAFRGWPFEALRELAEALPHLPGVHDRVKEISNTLVVFAARAADWEDARARGVEQEKFASENAAMGAISLPES
;
A
#
# COMPACT_ATOMS: atom_id res chain seq x y z
N MET A 1 -6.36 -62.96 -32.91
CA MET A 1 -6.92 -61.84 -32.12
C MET A 1 -6.74 -60.58 -32.96
N GLY A 2 -7.74 -60.21 -33.75
CA GLY A 2 -7.69 -59.00 -34.58
C GLY A 2 -8.25 -57.83 -33.78
N ILE A 3 -7.50 -56.73 -33.68
CA ILE A 3 -7.99 -55.49 -33.09
C ILE A 3 -8.89 -54.84 -34.15
N ASP A 4 -10.21 -54.95 -33.99
CA ASP A 4 -11.17 -54.18 -34.77
C ASP A 4 -11.03 -52.71 -34.40
N THR A 5 -10.21 -51.98 -35.15
CA THR A 5 -10.22 -50.52 -35.15
C THR A 5 -11.50 -50.07 -35.84
N ALA A 6 -12.56 -49.88 -35.06
CA ALA A 6 -13.78 -49.22 -35.51
C ALA A 6 -13.42 -47.83 -36.04
N LYS A 7 -13.44 -47.67 -37.37
CA LYS A 7 -13.34 -46.35 -38.02
C LYS A 7 -14.64 -45.61 -37.73
N VAL A 8 -14.58 -44.64 -36.83
CA VAL A 8 -15.69 -43.71 -36.59
C VAL A 8 -15.75 -42.76 -37.79
N GLU A 9 -16.70 -43.00 -38.70
CA GLU A 9 -17.00 -42.09 -39.80
C GLU A 9 -17.73 -40.86 -39.24
N VAL A 10 -16.96 -39.85 -38.84
CA VAL A 10 -17.53 -38.54 -38.48
C VAL A 10 -17.90 -37.84 -39.77
N THR A 11 -19.18 -37.59 -39.99
CA THR A 11 -19.60 -36.83 -41.15
C THR A 11 -19.20 -35.37 -40.98
N LEU A 12 -18.90 -34.66 -42.08
CA LEU A 12 -18.62 -33.23 -42.06
C LEU A 12 -19.73 -32.41 -41.36
N GLY A 13 -20.98 -32.91 -41.39
CA GLY A 13 -22.12 -32.32 -40.68
C GLY A 13 -22.00 -32.44 -39.15
N ASP A 14 -21.53 -33.58 -38.64
CA ASP A 14 -21.31 -33.78 -37.20
C ASP A 14 -20.15 -32.91 -36.68
N LEU A 15 -19.12 -32.73 -37.50
CA LEU A 15 -17.98 -31.86 -37.19
C LEU A 15 -18.41 -30.39 -37.08
N ASN A 16 -19.26 -29.91 -37.98
CA ASN A 16 -19.81 -28.54 -37.89
C ASN A 16 -20.72 -28.39 -36.67
N ALA A 17 -21.61 -29.36 -36.41
CA ALA A 17 -22.49 -29.33 -35.24
C ALA A 17 -21.70 -29.36 -33.91
N LEU A 18 -20.58 -30.07 -33.86
CA LEU A 18 -19.68 -30.10 -32.70
C LEU A 18 -18.92 -28.77 -32.53
N GLN A 19 -18.49 -28.15 -33.63
CA GLN A 19 -17.86 -26.83 -33.58
C GLN A 19 -18.84 -25.74 -33.13
N ASP A 20 -20.07 -25.77 -33.60
CA ASP A 20 -21.11 -24.83 -33.18
C ASP A 20 -21.46 -25.00 -31.70
N LYS A 21 -21.58 -26.25 -31.21
CA LYS A 21 -21.77 -26.53 -29.79
C LYS A 21 -20.60 -26.09 -28.93
N LYS A 22 -19.36 -26.30 -29.40
CA LYS A 22 -18.16 -25.84 -28.70
C LYS A 22 -18.14 -24.32 -28.60
N ARG A 23 -18.45 -23.63 -29.70
CA ARG A 23 -18.48 -22.17 -29.75
C ARG A 23 -19.57 -21.58 -28.85
N ALA A 24 -20.75 -22.20 -28.83
CA ALA A 24 -21.83 -21.82 -27.91
C ALA A 24 -21.43 -22.01 -26.44
N ALA A 25 -20.82 -23.14 -26.10
CA ALA A 25 -20.33 -23.39 -24.73
C ALA A 25 -19.18 -22.45 -24.31
N GLU A 26 -18.30 -22.09 -25.23
CA GLU A 26 -17.23 -21.10 -25.00
C GLU A 26 -17.82 -19.69 -24.78
N GLN A 27 -18.88 -19.34 -25.52
CA GLN A 27 -19.60 -18.08 -25.35
C GLN A 27 -20.30 -18.02 -23.97
N GLU A 28 -21.04 -19.07 -23.60
CA GLU A 28 -21.69 -19.16 -22.28
C GLU A 28 -20.68 -19.11 -21.13
N LEU A 29 -19.50 -19.71 -21.30
CA LEU A 29 -18.44 -19.68 -20.30
C LEU A 29 -17.77 -18.29 -20.20
N ALA A 30 -17.66 -17.55 -21.31
CA ALA A 30 -17.20 -16.17 -21.30
C ALA A 30 -18.21 -15.24 -20.63
N ASP A 31 -19.49 -15.42 -20.93
CA ASP A 31 -20.59 -14.64 -20.34
C ASP A 31 -20.71 -14.93 -18.83
N ALA A 32 -20.62 -16.19 -18.42
CA ALA A 32 -20.61 -16.59 -17.02
C ALA A 32 -19.40 -16.06 -16.25
N LYS A 33 -18.20 -16.06 -16.85
CA LYS A 33 -17.01 -15.44 -16.25
C LYS A 33 -17.19 -13.94 -16.06
N THR A 34 -17.76 -13.25 -17.04
CA THR A 34 -18.03 -11.82 -16.97
C THR A 34 -19.02 -11.51 -15.85
N LEU A 35 -20.10 -12.30 -15.74
CA LEU A 35 -21.08 -12.22 -14.66
C LEU A 35 -20.48 -12.50 -13.27
N ILE A 36 -19.59 -13.49 -13.14
CA ILE A 36 -18.89 -13.79 -11.89
C ILE A 36 -17.98 -12.62 -11.50
N THR A 37 -17.21 -12.06 -12.43
CA THR A 37 -16.34 -10.90 -12.17
C THR A 37 -17.15 -9.66 -11.81
N GLU A 38 -18.29 -9.42 -12.47
CA GLU A 38 -19.22 -8.34 -12.12
C GLU A 38 -19.88 -8.55 -10.75
N LEU A 39 -20.19 -9.80 -10.38
CA LEU A 39 -20.74 -10.15 -9.06
C LEU A 39 -19.68 -10.10 -7.95
N GLU A 40 -18.42 -10.41 -8.23
CA GLU A 40 -17.29 -10.22 -7.30
C GLU A 40 -17.04 -8.72 -7.05
N LEU A 41 -17.17 -7.88 -8.08
CA LEU A 41 -17.07 -6.42 -7.96
C LEU A 41 -18.29 -5.78 -7.25
N ARG A 42 -19.50 -6.34 -7.43
CA ARG A 42 -20.72 -5.88 -6.74
C ARG A 42 -20.95 -6.54 -5.37
N GLY A 43 -20.17 -7.56 -5.04
CA GLY A 43 -20.40 -8.44 -3.91
C GLY A 43 -19.97 -7.87 -2.56
N ASP A 44 -19.27 -6.74 -2.53
CA ASP A 44 -18.76 -6.23 -1.26
C ASP A 44 -18.71 -4.70 -1.15
N ASP A 45 -19.82 -4.04 -1.50
CA ASP A 45 -20.13 -2.68 -1.03
C ASP A 45 -19.92 -2.54 0.50
N SER A 46 -20.02 -3.66 1.23
CA SER A 46 -19.71 -3.75 2.66
C SER A 46 -18.23 -3.59 2.98
N VAL A 47 -17.32 -4.17 2.19
CA VAL A 47 -15.87 -4.07 2.39
C VAL A 47 -15.37 -2.71 1.96
N GLU A 48 -15.80 -2.17 0.82
CA GLU A 48 -15.42 -0.81 0.41
C GLU A 48 -15.84 0.22 1.45
N LYS A 49 -17.07 0.10 1.97
CA LYS A 49 -17.58 0.95 3.04
C LYS A 49 -16.78 0.78 4.35
N LYS A 50 -16.48 -0.46 4.77
CA LYS A 50 -15.65 -0.72 5.96
C LYS A 50 -14.24 -0.16 5.81
N LEU A 51 -13.65 -0.27 4.62
CA LEU A 51 -12.32 0.25 4.32
C LEU A 51 -12.31 1.79 4.39
N SER A 52 -13.33 2.42 3.80
CA SER A 52 -13.55 3.86 3.87
C SER A 52 -13.76 4.34 5.31
N ASP A 53 -14.58 3.64 6.09
CA ASP A 53 -14.83 3.98 7.50
C ASP A 53 -13.56 3.83 8.36
N ALA A 54 -12.78 2.76 8.14
CA ALA A 54 -11.50 2.54 8.83
C ALA A 54 -10.47 3.63 8.48
N LEU A 55 -10.40 4.02 7.20
CA LEU A 55 -9.53 5.09 6.74
C LEU A 55 -9.90 6.43 7.38
N ASN A 56 -11.18 6.78 7.41
CA ASN A 56 -11.66 8.00 8.06
C ASN A 56 -11.34 8.01 9.56
N ALA A 57 -11.53 6.89 10.26
CA ALA A 57 -11.18 6.77 11.67
C ALA A 57 -9.67 6.94 11.90
N ALA A 58 -8.83 6.33 11.05
CA ALA A 58 -7.39 6.47 11.13
C ALA A 58 -6.94 7.93 10.94
N ILE A 59 -7.53 8.65 9.97
CA ILE A 59 -7.18 10.05 9.73
C ILE A 59 -7.53 10.94 10.93
N ILE A 60 -8.65 10.68 11.62
CA ILE A 60 -9.02 11.41 12.85
C ILE A 60 -7.96 11.20 13.95
N VAL A 61 -7.46 9.97 14.12
CA VAL A 61 -6.41 9.68 15.09
C VAL A 61 -5.11 10.41 14.74
N VAL A 62 -4.72 10.38 13.46
CA VAL A 62 -3.54 11.12 12.98
C VAL A 62 -3.71 12.63 13.20
N GLN A 63 -4.87 13.18 12.88
CA GLN A 63 -5.19 14.60 13.11
C GLN A 63 -5.07 14.95 14.59
N PHE A 64 -5.60 14.12 15.49
CA PHE A 64 -5.49 14.33 16.92
C PHE A 64 -4.02 14.30 17.37
N ALA A 65 -3.25 13.32 16.93
CA ALA A 65 -1.83 13.22 17.27
C ALA A 65 -1.05 14.46 16.81
N VAL A 66 -1.23 14.87 15.55
CA VAL A 66 -0.54 16.03 14.95
C VAL A 66 -0.95 17.36 15.61
N ALA A 67 -2.20 17.49 16.05
CA ALA A 67 -2.69 18.70 16.70
C ALA A 67 -2.23 18.84 18.17
N ASN A 68 -1.92 17.73 18.85
CA ASN A 68 -1.65 17.74 20.29
C ASN A 68 -0.19 17.41 20.65
N LEU A 69 0.57 16.80 19.74
CA LEU A 69 1.94 16.39 20.01
C LEU A 69 2.90 17.25 19.19
N GLU A 70 3.88 17.85 19.86
CA GLU A 70 4.95 18.55 19.14
C GLU A 70 5.91 17.55 18.49
N PRO A 71 6.44 17.85 17.29
CA PRO A 71 7.42 16.98 16.62
C PRO A 71 8.64 16.64 17.50
N LEU A 72 9.09 17.59 18.34
CA LEU A 72 10.24 17.39 19.23
C LEU A 72 9.95 16.44 20.40
N ALA A 73 8.68 16.27 20.78
CA ALA A 73 8.29 15.54 21.99
C ALA A 73 8.46 14.02 21.86
N PHE A 74 8.56 13.51 20.62
CA PHE A 74 8.65 12.08 20.34
C PHE A 74 9.74 11.76 19.30
N ARG A 75 10.34 10.57 19.42
CA ARG A 75 11.34 10.02 18.49
C ARG A 75 10.72 8.95 17.59
N GLY A 76 11.12 8.93 16.33
CA GLY A 76 10.62 7.99 15.33
C GLY A 76 9.28 8.41 14.73
N TRP A 77 9.05 9.71 14.54
CA TRP A 77 7.87 10.14 13.78
C TRP A 77 7.93 9.55 12.36
N PRO A 78 6.83 8.96 11.85
CA PRO A 78 6.79 8.41 10.49
C PRO A 78 6.59 9.54 9.46
N PHE A 79 7.55 10.47 9.36
CA PHE A 79 7.42 11.68 8.56
C PHE A 79 7.23 11.40 7.05
N GLU A 80 7.86 10.35 6.52
CA GLU A 80 7.67 9.94 5.12
C GLU A 80 6.23 9.51 4.85
N ALA A 81 5.68 8.63 5.71
CA ALA A 81 4.31 8.15 5.59
C ALA A 81 3.28 9.28 5.82
N LEU A 82 3.56 10.22 6.72
CA LEU A 82 2.72 11.40 6.93
C LEU A 82 2.69 12.30 5.69
N ARG A 83 3.83 12.45 5.00
CA ARG A 83 3.92 13.20 3.74
C ARG A 83 3.16 12.50 2.61
N GLU A 84 3.35 11.19 2.44
CA GLU A 84 2.63 10.40 1.43
C GLU A 84 1.12 10.44 1.66
N LEU A 85 0.68 10.30 2.92
CA LEU A 85 -0.73 10.43 3.29
C LEU A 85 -1.27 11.83 2.94
N ALA A 86 -0.49 12.87 3.21
CA ALA A 86 -0.88 14.24 2.90
C ALA A 86 -1.05 14.46 1.38
N GLU A 87 -0.17 13.89 0.56
CA GLU A 87 -0.25 13.96 -0.90
C GLU A 87 -1.43 13.14 -1.45
N ALA A 88 -1.74 12.00 -0.86
CA ALA A 88 -2.84 11.13 -1.30
C ALA A 88 -4.23 11.67 -0.92
N LEU A 89 -4.36 12.31 0.24
CA LEU A 89 -5.63 12.78 0.83
C LEU A 89 -6.55 13.56 -0.11
N PRO A 90 -6.07 14.59 -0.86
CA PRO A 90 -6.90 15.37 -1.77
C PRO A 90 -7.51 14.55 -2.93
N HIS A 91 -6.88 13.44 -3.30
CA HIS A 91 -7.24 12.62 -4.46
C HIS A 91 -8.11 11.41 -4.10
N LEU A 92 -8.34 11.15 -2.80
CA LEU A 92 -9.10 9.99 -2.36
C LEU A 92 -10.61 10.17 -2.60
N PRO A 93 -11.25 9.26 -3.37
CA PRO A 93 -12.70 9.28 -3.54
C PRO A 93 -13.40 8.92 -2.22
N GLY A 94 -14.54 9.55 -1.93
CA GLY A 94 -15.34 9.26 -0.73
C GLY A 94 -14.85 9.90 0.58
N VAL A 95 -13.69 10.56 0.58
CA VAL A 95 -13.19 11.29 1.76
C VAL A 95 -13.83 12.68 1.84
N HIS A 96 -14.30 13.05 3.04
CA HIS A 96 -14.96 14.32 3.30
C HIS A 96 -14.01 15.52 3.11
N ASP A 97 -14.47 16.64 2.54
CA ASP A 97 -13.60 17.77 2.18
C ASP A 97 -12.86 18.38 3.38
N ARG A 98 -13.52 18.51 4.54
CA ARG A 98 -12.86 18.88 5.82
C ARG A 98 -11.65 18.01 6.17
N VAL A 99 -11.65 16.74 5.79
CA VAL A 99 -10.53 15.82 6.04
C VAL A 99 -9.40 16.08 5.05
N LYS A 100 -9.72 16.46 3.81
CA LYS A 100 -8.73 16.87 2.80
C LYS A 100 -7.97 18.13 3.22
N GLU A 101 -8.61 19.05 3.95
CA GLU A 101 -7.96 20.27 4.49
C GLU A 101 -6.79 19.96 5.44
N ILE A 102 -6.78 18.78 6.06
CA ILE A 102 -5.70 18.35 6.97
C ILE A 102 -4.39 18.10 6.22
N SER A 103 -4.43 17.84 4.92
CA SER A 103 -3.25 17.60 4.07
C SER A 103 -2.15 18.65 4.29
N ASN A 104 -2.50 19.94 4.25
CA ASN A 104 -1.52 21.03 4.48
C ASN A 104 -0.89 20.96 5.87
N THR A 105 -1.68 20.62 6.90
CA THR A 105 -1.19 20.50 8.28
C THR A 105 -0.21 19.33 8.40
N LEU A 106 -0.50 18.21 7.74
CA LEU A 106 0.37 17.02 7.72
C LEU A 106 1.69 17.29 7.01
N VAL A 107 1.68 18.00 5.88
CA VAL A 107 2.92 18.37 5.17
C VAL A 107 3.85 19.20 6.08
N VAL A 108 3.32 20.24 6.71
CA VAL A 108 4.11 21.10 7.60
C VAL A 108 4.62 20.33 8.81
N PHE A 109 3.78 19.46 9.39
CA PHE A 109 4.17 18.63 10.52
C PHE A 109 5.26 17.63 10.14
N ALA A 110 5.11 16.94 9.01
CA ALA A 110 6.06 15.95 8.50
C ALA A 110 7.43 16.57 8.24
N ALA A 111 7.47 17.75 7.61
CA ALA A 111 8.72 18.49 7.39
C ALA A 111 9.42 18.82 8.71
N ARG A 112 8.67 19.35 9.70
CA ARG A 112 9.22 19.64 11.02
C ARG A 112 9.71 18.39 11.75
N ALA A 113 8.97 17.29 11.65
CA ALA A 113 9.38 16.02 12.24
C ALA A 113 10.69 15.51 11.62
N ALA A 114 10.83 15.58 10.29
CA ALA A 114 12.07 15.25 9.60
C ALA A 114 13.26 16.10 10.08
N ASP A 115 13.07 17.43 10.16
CA ASP A 115 14.12 18.36 10.64
C ASP A 115 14.63 17.97 12.04
N TRP A 116 13.73 17.58 12.94
CA TRP A 116 14.07 17.18 14.30
C TRP A 116 14.74 15.80 14.37
N GLU A 117 14.32 14.83 13.57
CA GLU A 117 15.00 13.54 13.49
C GLU A 117 16.41 13.70 12.93
N ASP A 118 16.58 14.51 11.88
CA ASP A 118 17.88 14.82 11.30
C ASP A 118 18.79 15.55 12.30
N ALA A 119 18.25 16.51 13.05
CA ALA A 119 18.99 17.22 14.09
C ALA A 119 19.46 16.26 15.19
N ARG A 120 18.63 15.30 15.60
CA ARG A 120 19.02 14.27 16.58
C ARG A 120 20.09 13.32 16.03
N ALA A 121 19.96 12.90 14.76
CA ALA A 121 20.96 12.06 14.11
C ALA A 121 22.34 12.74 14.09
N ARG A 122 22.39 14.02 13.67
CA ARG A 122 23.63 14.82 13.69
C ARG A 122 24.20 15.03 15.09
N GLY A 123 23.34 15.22 16.10
CA GLY A 123 23.78 15.35 17.50
C GLY A 123 24.44 14.08 18.04
N VAL A 124 23.87 12.91 17.70
CA VAL A 124 24.43 11.60 18.07
C VAL A 124 25.75 11.34 17.34
N GLU A 125 25.87 11.74 16.08
CA GLU A 125 27.14 11.64 15.34
C GLU A 125 28.25 12.49 15.97
N GLN A 126 27.95 13.74 16.36
CA GLN A 126 28.94 14.59 17.02
C GLN A 126 29.44 14.03 18.35
N GLU A 127 28.55 13.44 19.15
CA GLU A 127 28.95 12.77 20.40
C GLU A 127 29.79 11.50 20.16
N LYS A 128 29.51 10.74 19.10
CA LYS A 128 30.34 9.60 18.68
C LYS A 128 31.73 10.04 18.24
N PHE A 129 31.84 11.04 17.38
CA PHE A 129 33.15 11.57 16.96
C PHE A 129 33.95 12.17 18.13
N ALA A 130 33.29 12.84 19.09
CA ALA A 130 33.95 13.38 20.27
C ALA A 130 34.46 12.27 21.21
N SER A 131 33.68 11.20 21.41
CA SER A 131 34.08 10.06 22.24
C SER A 131 35.17 9.20 21.58
N GLU A 132 35.13 9.00 20.27
CA GLU A 132 36.18 8.31 19.51
C GLU A 132 37.50 9.09 19.49
N ASN A 133 37.46 10.41 19.30
CA ASN A 133 38.66 11.25 19.39
C ASN A 133 39.24 11.28 20.81
N ALA A 134 38.41 11.30 21.85
CA ALA A 134 38.86 11.19 23.23
C ALA A 134 39.53 9.83 23.51
N ALA A 135 39.00 8.75 22.94
CA ALA A 135 39.58 7.40 23.05
C ALA A 135 40.91 7.26 22.29
N MET A 136 41.06 7.89 21.12
CA MET A 136 42.32 7.90 20.36
C MET A 136 43.40 8.81 20.97
N GLY A 137 43.02 9.92 21.60
CA GLY A 137 43.94 10.83 22.29
C GLY A 137 44.55 10.24 23.58
N ALA A 138 44.00 9.15 24.12
CA ALA A 138 44.49 8.48 25.33
C ALA A 138 45.61 7.45 25.06
N ILE A 139 46.03 7.23 23.80
CA ILE A 139 47.05 6.21 23.41
C ILE A 139 48.41 6.87 23.07
N SER A 140 48.86 7.86 23.84
CA SER A 140 50.22 8.41 23.80
C SER A 140 50.52 9.02 25.18
N LEU A 141 51.53 8.64 25.97
CA LEU A 141 52.85 8.06 25.70
C LEU A 141 53.20 6.97 26.74
N PRO A 142 54.07 5.98 26.40
CA PRO A 142 54.82 5.27 27.42
C PRO A 142 55.83 6.23 28.05
N GLU A 143 55.70 6.46 29.36
CA GLU A 143 56.70 7.20 30.14
C GLU A 143 58.08 6.56 29.93
N SER A 144 59.03 7.37 29.46
CA SER A 144 60.44 7.01 29.27
C SER A 144 61.27 7.44 30.48
#